data_AF-A0A6G7VM84-F1
#
_entry.id   AF-A0A6G7VM84-F1
#
_cell.length_a   1.000
_cell.length_b   1.000
_cell.length_c   1.000
_cell.angle_alpha   90.00
_cell.angle_beta   90.00
_cell.angle_gamma   90.00
#
_symmetry.space_group_name_H-M   'P 1'
#
loop_
_entity.id
_entity.type
_entity.pdbx_description
1 polymer ?
#
loop_
_entity_poly.entity_id
_entity_poly.type
_entity_poly.pdbx_seq_one_letter_code
_entity_poly.pdbx_strand_id
1 'polypeptide(L)'
;MIGKPNSSPVWTVNAHFLRSCLGFGVAWIFWEKAPSEPSPLHFIAGVFALAGAISALKGTWHAFKYIRALRKWAKFKAQGVAPKADKLASKNDLRTKGLIK
;
A
#
# COMPACT_ATOMS: atom_id res chain seq x y z
N MET A 1 -13.90 12.06 -11.16
CA MET A 1 -13.02 11.26 -12.05
C MET A 1 -11.97 10.58 -11.18
N ILE A 2 -11.88 9.24 -11.17
CA ILE A 2 -10.84 8.54 -10.41
C ILE A 2 -9.57 8.52 -11.27
N GLY A 3 -8.75 9.56 -11.13
CA GLY A 3 -7.43 9.63 -11.76
C GLY A 3 -6.53 8.48 -11.33
N LYS A 4 -5.53 8.13 -12.16
CA LYS A 4 -4.50 7.14 -11.81
C LYS A 4 -3.93 7.48 -10.42
N PRO A 5 -3.81 6.50 -9.49
CA PRO A 5 -3.21 6.77 -8.19
C PRO A 5 -1.84 7.43 -8.37
N ASN A 6 -1.64 8.56 -7.70
CA ASN A 6 -0.40 9.34 -7.78
C ASN A 6 0.80 8.45 -7.41
N SER A 7 2.00 8.69 -7.96
CA SER A 7 3.22 7.91 -7.70
C SER A 7 3.92 8.30 -6.39
N SER A 8 3.58 9.46 -5.82
CA SER A 8 4.02 9.94 -4.50
C SER A 8 4.01 8.89 -3.36
N PRO A 9 3.01 7.99 -3.23
CA PRO A 9 2.99 6.96 -2.18
C PRO A 9 4.11 5.93 -2.30
N VAL A 10 4.66 5.70 -3.50
CA VAL A 10 5.76 4.74 -3.70
C VAL A 10 7.05 5.25 -3.06
N TRP A 11 7.34 6.54 -3.22
CA TRP A 11 8.48 7.19 -2.57
C TRP A 11 8.35 7.17 -1.05
N THR A 12 7.15 7.39 -0.51
CA THR A 12 6.90 7.29 0.94
C THR A 12 7.14 5.88 1.46
N VAL A 13 6.68 4.85 0.73
CA VAL A 13 6.92 3.44 1.08
C VAL A 13 8.41 3.11 1.08
N ASN A 14 9.13 3.50 0.01
CA ASN A 14 10.57 3.28 -0.09
C ASN A 14 11.36 4.02 1.01
N ALA A 15 10.98 5.26 1.33
CA ALA A 15 11.61 6.01 2.41
C ALA A 15 11.44 5.32 3.78
N HIS A 16 10.25 4.75 4.05
CA HIS A 16 10.02 3.99 5.27
C HIS A 16 10.84 2.71 5.33
N PHE A 17 10.92 1.95 4.24
CA PHE A 17 11.74 0.75 4.19
C PHE A 17 13.23 1.06 4.29
N LEU A 18 13.72 2.10 3.61
CA LEU A 18 15.11 2.55 3.73
C LEU A 18 15.44 2.95 5.18
N ARG A 19 14.56 3.73 5.82
CA ARG A 19 14.72 4.09 7.24
C ARG A 19 14.69 2.86 8.15
N SER A 20 13.86 1.86 7.82
CA SER A 20 13.82 0.59 8.54
C SER A 20 15.15 -0.16 8.43
N CYS A 21 15.68 -0.31 7.21
CA CYS A 21 16.97 -0.95 6.96
C CYS A 21 18.11 -0.24 7.69
N LEU A 22 18.14 1.10 7.67
CA LEU A 22 19.14 1.87 8.42
C LEU A 22 18.99 1.67 9.94
N GLY A 23 17.76 1.68 10.46
CA GLY A 23 17.49 1.43 11.88
C GLY A 23 17.97 0.04 12.32
N PHE A 24 17.64 -1.00 11.57
CA PHE A 24 18.11 -2.36 11.86
C PHE A 24 19.61 -2.53 11.65
N GLY A 25 20.20 -1.90 10.63
CA GLY A 25 21.64 -1.96 10.38
C GLY A 25 22.43 -1.32 11.52
N VAL A 26 22.00 -0.16 12.01
CA VAL A 26 22.59 0.47 13.19
C VAL A 26 22.40 -0.41 14.44
N ALA A 27 21.18 -0.92 14.66
CA ALA A 27 20.91 -1.82 15.78
C ALA A 27 21.82 -3.05 15.78
N TRP A 28 22.04 -3.66 14.62
CA TRP A 28 22.94 -4.80 14.44
C TRP A 28 24.37 -4.45 14.85
N ILE A 29 24.92 -3.34 14.34
CA ILE A 29 26.29 -2.91 14.66
C ILE A 29 26.45 -2.71 16.18
N PHE A 30 25.49 -2.07 16.83
CA PHE A 30 25.55 -1.83 18.27
C PHE A 30 25.35 -3.10 19.08
N TRP A 31 24.53 -4.04 18.61
CA TRP A 31 24.35 -5.34 19.24
C TRP A 31 25.61 -6.20 19.15
N GLU A 32 26.25 -6.26 17.99
CA GLU A 32 27.48 -7.03 17.77
C GLU A 32 28.68 -6.49 18.56
N LYS A 33 28.71 -5.18 18.81
CA LYS A 33 29.74 -4.54 19.63
C LYS A 33 29.41 -4.52 21.13
N ALA A 34 28.20 -4.92 21.53
CA ALA A 34 27.83 -4.92 22.93
C ALA A 34 28.55 -6.05 23.68
N PRO A 35 29.15 -5.77 24.86
CA PRO A 35 29.67 -6.81 25.74
C PRO A 35 28.52 -7.71 26.23
N SER A 36 28.80 -8.92 26.70
CA SER A 36 27.78 -9.87 27.17
C SER A 36 26.93 -9.37 28.33
N GLU A 37 27.46 -8.41 29.10
CA GLU A 37 26.77 -7.80 30.24
C GLU A 37 25.84 -6.67 29.80
N PRO A 38 24.74 -6.41 30.56
CA PRO A 38 23.85 -5.30 30.30
C PRO A 38 24.64 -3.99 30.21
N SER A 39 24.59 -3.36 29.05
CA SER A 39 25.42 -2.18 28.74
C SER A 39 24.61 -1.14 27.97
N PRO A 40 25.00 0.14 28.00
CA PRO A 40 24.32 1.18 27.24
C PRO A 40 24.22 0.88 25.73
N LEU A 41 25.14 0.08 25.18
CA LEU A 41 25.12 -0.36 23.79
C LEU A 41 23.90 -1.23 23.46
N HIS A 42 23.49 -2.12 24.38
CA HIS A 42 22.26 -2.90 24.22
C HIS A 42 21.01 -2.01 24.19
N PHE A 43 20.99 -0.96 25.01
CA PHE A 43 19.89 0.00 25.02
C PHE A 43 19.82 0.76 23.69
N ILE A 44 20.96 1.25 23.18
CA ILE A 44 21.04 1.92 21.88
C ILE A 44 20.58 0.97 20.76
N ALA A 45 21.08 -0.27 20.74
CA ALA A 45 20.67 -1.29 19.79
C ALA A 45 19.16 -1.53 19.83
N GLY A 46 18.58 -1.64 21.03
CA GLY A 46 17.13 -1.79 21.23
C GLY A 46 16.32 -0.60 20.69
N VAL A 47 16.76 0.63 20.95
CA VAL A 47 16.09 1.85 20.44
C VAL A 47 16.10 1.89 18.92
N PHE A 48 17.25 1.61 18.29
CA PHE A 48 17.35 1.58 16.83
C PHE A 48 16.58 0.43 16.19
N ALA A 49 16.55 -0.74 16.83
CA ALA A 49 15.75 -1.88 16.40
C ALA A 49 14.25 -1.54 16.43
N LEU A 50 13.80 -0.90 17.51
CA LEU A 50 12.41 -0.46 17.65
C LEU A 50 12.04 0.60 16.60
N ALA A 51 12.90 1.59 16.37
CA ALA A 51 12.71 2.60 15.33
C ALA A 51 12.65 1.96 13.92
N GLY A 52 13.49 0.95 13.68
CA GLY A 52 13.48 0.13 12.48
C GLY A 52 12.16 -0.61 12.29
N ALA A 53 11.67 -1.28 13.34
CA ALA A 53 10.41 -2.02 13.34
C ALA A 53 9.20 -1.10 13.10
N ILE A 54 9.11 0.05 13.78
CA ILE A 54 8.05 1.04 13.57
C ILE A 54 8.05 1.52 12.11
N SER A 55 9.22 1.77 11.54
CA SER A 55 9.35 2.22 10.15
C SER A 55 8.91 1.13 9.16
N ALA A 56 9.24 -0.14 9.40
CA ALA A 56 8.77 -1.27 8.60
C ALA A 56 7.25 -1.42 8.64
N LEU A 57 6.64 -1.30 9.84
CA LEU A 57 5.19 -1.37 10.00
C LEU A 57 4.49 -0.25 9.23
N LYS A 58 4.99 0.98 9.33
CA LYS A 58 4.48 2.12 8.54
C LYS A 58 4.64 1.89 7.05
N GLY A 59 5.81 1.44 6.59
CA GLY A 59 6.06 1.11 5.19
C GLY A 59 5.08 0.07 4.65
N THR A 60 4.86 -1.02 5.40
CA THR A 60 3.90 -2.08 5.07
C THR A 60 2.47 -1.55 5.01
N TRP A 61 2.06 -0.73 5.98
CA TRP A 61 0.72 -0.13 5.99
C TRP A 61 0.48 0.77 4.78
N HIS A 62 1.44 1.64 4.45
CA HIS A 62 1.36 2.50 3.27
C HIS A 62 1.35 1.71 1.97
N ALA A 63 2.17 0.65 1.87
CA ALA A 63 2.18 -0.25 0.73
C ALA A 63 0.81 -0.94 0.56
N PHE A 64 0.22 -1.44 1.64
CA PHE A 64 -1.10 -2.07 1.62
C PHE A 64 -2.20 -1.09 1.18
N LYS A 65 -2.18 0.14 1.71
CA LYS A 65 -3.12 1.20 1.29
C LYS A 65 -2.97 1.52 -0.21
N TYR A 66 -1.74 1.60 -0.71
CA TYR A 66 -1.45 1.83 -2.12
C TYR A 66 -1.94 0.67 -3.00
N ILE A 67 -1.68 -0.58 -2.62
CA ILE A 67 -2.17 -1.77 -3.34
C ILE A 67 -3.70 -1.79 -3.38
N ARG A 68 -4.38 -1.48 -2.27
CA ARG A 68 -5.86 -1.39 -2.26
C ARG A 68 -6.36 -0.28 -3.18
N ALA A 69 -5.70 0.86 -3.23
CA ALA A 69 -6.05 1.95 -4.14
C ALA A 69 -5.87 1.54 -5.61
N LEU A 70 -4.76 0.87 -5.94
CA LEU A 70 -4.53 0.31 -7.28
C LEU A 70 -5.58 -0.73 -7.67
N ARG A 71 -5.92 -1.67 -6.78
CA ARG A 71 -6.97 -2.66 -7.03
C ARG A 71 -8.32 -2.01 -7.26
N LYS A 72 -8.68 -0.99 -6.47
CA LYS A 72 -9.92 -0.22 -6.68
C LYS A 72 -9.89 0.47 -8.04
N TRP A 73 -8.80 1.15 -8.38
CA TRP A 73 -8.65 1.82 -9.68
C TRP A 73 -8.73 0.83 -10.85
N ALA A 74 -8.07 -0.33 -10.75
CA ALA A 74 -8.15 -1.38 -11.75
C ALA A 74 -9.57 -1.92 -11.91
N LYS A 75 -10.31 -2.11 -10.80
CA LYS A 75 -11.72 -2.50 -10.82
C LYS A 75 -12.59 -1.44 -11.51
N PHE A 76 -12.39 -0.16 -11.19
CA PHE A 76 -13.10 0.94 -11.85
C PHE A 76 -12.76 1.03 -13.34
N LYS A 77 -11.49 0.85 -13.72
CA LYS A 77 -11.07 0.80 -15.12
C LYS A 77 -11.72 -0.37 -15.85
N ALA A 78 -11.74 -1.57 -15.26
CA ALA A 78 -12.42 -2.73 -15.83
C ALA A 78 -13.94 -2.51 -15.95
N GLN A 79 -14.57 -1.85 -14.98
CA GLN A 79 -16.00 -1.50 -15.03
C GLN A 79 -16.32 -0.38 -16.02
N GLY A 80 -15.37 0.50 -16.32
CA GLY A 80 -15.51 1.53 -17.36
C GLY A 80 -15.17 1.03 -18.77
N VAL A 81 -14.40 -0.06 -18.88
CA VAL A 81 -14.08 -0.76 -20.14
C VAL A 81 -15.14 -1.80 -20.48
N ALA A 82 -15.75 -2.45 -19.49
CA ALA A 82 -17.05 -3.05 -19.69
C ALA A 82 -17.93 -1.91 -20.19
N PRO A 83 -18.46 -1.96 -21.44
CA PRO A 83 -19.42 -0.96 -21.85
C PRO A 83 -20.44 -0.97 -20.73
N LYS A 84 -20.84 0.22 -20.25
CA LYS A 84 -22.10 0.29 -19.54
C LYS A 84 -23.03 -0.52 -20.42
N ALA A 85 -23.39 -1.71 -19.94
CA ALA A 85 -24.66 -2.26 -20.25
C ALA A 85 -25.62 -1.24 -19.63
N ASP A 86 -25.76 -0.10 -20.31
CA ASP A 86 -27.06 0.27 -20.82
C ASP A 86 -27.69 -1.02 -21.31
N LYS A 87 -28.26 -1.74 -20.34
CA LYS A 87 -29.59 -2.27 -20.48
C LYS A 87 -30.55 -1.07 -20.60
N LEU A 88 -30.27 -0.12 -21.50
CA LEU A 88 -31.32 0.34 -22.38
C LEU A 88 -31.72 -0.95 -23.07
N ALA A 89 -32.75 -1.60 -22.51
CA ALA A 89 -33.36 -2.75 -23.13
C ALA A 89 -33.49 -2.38 -24.60
N SER A 90 -32.93 -3.22 -25.48
CA SER A 90 -32.90 -2.88 -26.90
C SER A 90 -34.32 -2.55 -27.33
N LYS A 91 -34.52 -1.63 -28.29
CA LYS A 91 -35.89 -1.27 -28.73
C LYS A 91 -36.73 -2.51 -29.06
N ASN A 92 -36.09 -3.59 -29.54
CA ASN A 92 -36.73 -4.89 -29.70
C ASN A 92 -37.20 -5.48 -28.37
N ASP A 93 -36.34 -5.57 -27.36
CA ASP A 93 -36.68 -6.12 -26.04
C ASP A 93 -37.78 -5.31 -25.31
N LEU A 94 -37.82 -4.00 -25.53
CA LEU A 94 -38.92 -3.14 -25.06
C LEU A 94 -40.22 -3.33 -25.85
N ARG A 95 -40.13 -3.63 -27.16
CA ARG A 95 -41.29 -4.00 -28.01
C ARG A 95 -41.85 -5.36 -27.63
N THR A 96 -41.00 -6.37 -27.43
CA THR A 96 -41.45 -7.71 -27.01
C THR A 96 -42.12 -7.68 -25.64
N LYS A 97 -41.73 -6.74 -24.77
CA LYS A 97 -42.35 -6.50 -23.46
C LYS A 97 -43.53 -5.51 -23.49
N GLY A 98 -43.89 -4.97 -24.66
CA GLY A 98 -45.06 -4.08 -24.83
C GLY A 98 -44.91 -2.68 -24.22
N LEU A 99 -43.70 -2.25 -23.86
CA LEU A 99 -43.44 -0.97 -23.21
C LEU A 99 -43.36 0.20 -24.20
N ILE A 100 -43.17 -0.08 -25.49
CA ILE A 100 -43.24 0.87 -26.61
C ILE A 100 -43.87 0.18 -27.82
N LYS A 101 -44.67 0.93 -28.58
CA LYS A 101 -45.31 0.49 -29.85
C LYS A 101 -44.34 0.60 -31.02
#